data_AF-A0A9X3FWX2-F1
#
_entry.id   AF-A0A9X3FWX2-F1
#
_cell.length_a   1.000
_cell.length_b   1.000
_cell.length_c   1.000
_cell.angle_alpha   90.00
_cell.angle_beta   90.00
_cell.angle_gamma   90.00
#
_symmetry.space_group_name_H-M   'P 1'
#
loop_
_entity.id
_entity.type
_entity.pdbx_description
1 polymer ?
#
loop_
_entity_poly.entity_id
_entity_poly.type
_entity_poly.pdbx_seq_one_letter_code
_entity_poly.pdbx_strand_id
1 'polypeptide(L)'
;MGDEPRHNILDKLEPIQLTKSKVDADNASPSPQDSKKLRLGPRWRRWKWFALDAVASLLWSYAILRLLVGDVDRWVVSAVAPGFQWLLDYRFFGILLLTSILLIAIRKDKSWLPLYVSLFPLIVLFWKIPRALKKRGSWTLALGVIHIIVTSMQSFKYAVIAGTVAAFCFLAIAASSVTPILATASVGLLALWFASLYKAFRYAFAPARFVIAQRQMLSRLLSSKAFLNFVTPDEAWRDPAIVKFDSQVGSQIMTRAGFGLMGYRVSQFWAYRLDVYRRSNFAVIFSALSVVGLMLQALISFTFINVAIFKIDPTQYDTSGSTGYAMFAYYSFASLFVSEVSAIAPVKGVAAAMQILAGFSIAVLLLILVVTLYFGIRQSKADESANEAIKEMRTRGDEFAGVLSRMYERPIDEIFARLSYLGWDLLGVMGYLSRNIPEPPLNGQ
;
A
#
# COMPACT_ATOMS: atom_id res chain seq x y z
N MET A 1 16.44 -36.63 -45.93
CA MET A 1 16.95 -36.41 -44.56
C MET A 1 15.80 -36.74 -43.63
N GLY A 2 15.86 -37.88 -42.95
CA GLY A 2 14.90 -38.18 -41.88
C GLY A 2 15.27 -37.33 -40.69
N ASP A 3 14.34 -36.48 -40.22
CA ASP A 3 14.51 -35.82 -38.93
C ASP A 3 14.54 -36.92 -37.86
N GLU A 4 15.73 -37.23 -37.34
CA GLU A 4 15.83 -38.06 -36.15
C GLU A 4 14.99 -37.41 -35.04
N PRO A 5 14.09 -38.17 -34.38
CA PRO A 5 13.24 -37.62 -33.34
C PRO A 5 14.13 -37.10 -32.20
N ARG A 6 14.17 -35.79 -32.02
CA ARG A 6 14.90 -35.16 -30.91
C ARG A 6 14.29 -35.63 -29.59
N HIS A 7 15.06 -36.40 -28.83
CA HIS A 7 14.63 -36.90 -27.52
C HIS A 7 14.49 -35.74 -26.53
N ASN A 8 13.25 -35.42 -26.18
CA ASN A 8 12.93 -34.31 -25.31
C ASN A 8 13.36 -34.56 -23.85
N ILE A 9 13.90 -33.53 -23.19
CA ILE A 9 14.33 -33.60 -21.79
C ILE A 9 13.17 -34.02 -20.86
N LEU A 10 11.94 -33.56 -21.12
CA LEU A 10 10.79 -33.84 -20.26
C LEU A 10 10.26 -35.28 -20.37
N ASP A 11 10.61 -36.00 -21.44
CA ASP A 11 10.19 -37.40 -21.64
C ASP A 11 11.04 -38.38 -20.86
N LYS A 12 12.30 -38.03 -20.62
CA LYS A 12 13.26 -38.78 -19.82
C LYS A 12 12.92 -38.77 -18.31
N LEU A 13 11.93 -37.96 -17.92
CA LEU A 13 11.43 -37.88 -16.54
C LEU A 13 10.40 -38.99 -16.31
N GLU A 14 10.70 -39.88 -15.38
CA GLU A 14 9.69 -40.81 -14.88
C GLU A 14 8.74 -40.09 -13.91
N PRO A 15 7.44 -40.46 -13.90
CA PRO A 15 6.54 -39.95 -12.87
C PRO A 15 7.15 -40.26 -11.52
N ILE A 16 7.29 -39.21 -10.69
CA ILE A 16 7.62 -39.41 -9.28
C ILE A 16 6.53 -40.34 -8.77
N GLN A 17 6.87 -41.60 -8.50
CA GLN A 17 5.97 -42.48 -7.78
C GLN A 17 5.84 -41.85 -6.40
N LEU A 18 4.86 -40.95 -6.27
CA LEU A 18 4.38 -40.44 -5.00
C LEU A 18 4.11 -41.69 -4.20
N THR A 19 5.05 -42.02 -3.33
CA THR A 19 5.11 -43.31 -2.65
C THR A 19 3.75 -43.46 -1.99
N LYS A 20 3.00 -44.47 -2.41
CA LYS A 20 1.58 -44.72 -2.09
C LYS A 20 1.25 -44.48 -0.61
N SER A 21 2.25 -44.64 0.25
CA SER A 21 2.37 -44.17 1.64
C SER A 21 1.67 -42.84 1.99
N LYS A 22 1.76 -41.77 1.17
CA LYS A 22 1.12 -40.48 1.53
C LYS A 22 -0.36 -40.39 1.14
N VAL A 23 -0.76 -41.08 0.07
CA VAL A 23 -2.16 -41.15 -0.37
C VAL A 23 -2.94 -42.13 0.50
N ASP A 24 -2.31 -43.20 0.98
CA ASP A 24 -2.90 -44.12 1.96
C ASP A 24 -3.02 -43.49 3.36
N ALA A 25 -2.15 -42.53 3.70
CA ALA A 25 -2.25 -41.74 4.92
C ALA A 25 -3.39 -40.69 4.87
N ASP A 26 -3.66 -40.09 3.70
CA ASP A 26 -4.77 -39.13 3.51
C ASP A 26 -6.13 -39.82 3.22
N ASN A 27 -6.13 -41.07 2.74
CA ASN A 27 -7.33 -41.91 2.53
C ASN A 27 -7.72 -42.74 3.76
N ALA A 28 -6.96 -42.69 4.85
CA ALA A 28 -7.39 -43.21 6.14
C ALA A 28 -8.67 -42.44 6.53
N SER A 29 -9.82 -43.10 6.36
CA SER A 29 -11.13 -42.55 6.68
C SER A 29 -11.05 -41.95 8.08
N PRO A 30 -11.28 -40.64 8.27
CA PRO A 30 -11.23 -40.04 9.59
C PRO A 30 -12.16 -40.85 10.49
N SER A 31 -11.61 -41.40 11.57
CA SER A 31 -12.39 -42.26 12.44
C SER A 31 -13.68 -41.53 12.83
N PRO A 32 -14.86 -42.18 12.83
CA PRO A 32 -16.14 -41.53 13.16
C PRO A 32 -16.19 -40.88 14.55
N GLN A 33 -15.16 -41.07 15.38
CA GLN A 33 -15.06 -40.50 16.72
C GLN A 33 -14.46 -39.08 16.77
N ASP A 34 -13.83 -38.57 15.71
CA ASP A 34 -13.25 -37.22 15.71
C ASP A 34 -14.21 -36.09 15.24
N SER A 35 -15.36 -36.44 14.67
CA SER A 35 -16.35 -35.47 14.16
C SER A 35 -17.25 -34.87 15.26
N LYS A 36 -17.25 -35.42 16.48
CA LYS A 36 -18.07 -34.94 17.62
C LYS A 36 -17.39 -33.94 18.54
N LYS A 37 -16.15 -33.54 18.26
CA LYS A 37 -15.54 -32.34 18.87
C LYS A 37 -15.62 -31.17 17.89
N LEU A 38 -16.84 -30.85 17.43
CA LEU A 38 -17.21 -29.47 17.09
C LEU A 38 -17.12 -28.63 18.37
N ARG A 39 -15.88 -28.39 18.80
CA ARG A 39 -15.49 -27.47 19.83
C ARG A 39 -16.04 -26.14 19.36
N LEU A 40 -17.18 -25.76 19.92
CA LEU A 40 -17.56 -24.37 20.17
C LEU A 40 -16.44 -23.77 21.01
N GLY A 41 -15.30 -23.51 20.36
CA GLY A 41 -14.18 -22.81 20.93
C GLY A 41 -14.74 -21.49 21.44
N PRO A 42 -14.55 -21.20 22.73
CA PRO A 42 -15.36 -20.24 23.44
C PRO A 42 -15.26 -18.91 22.70
N ARG A 43 -16.41 -18.32 22.34
CA ARG A 43 -16.50 -16.98 21.75
C ARG A 43 -15.55 -16.00 22.45
N TRP A 44 -15.35 -16.19 23.74
CA TRP A 44 -14.35 -15.53 24.60
C TRP A 44 -12.93 -15.42 24.02
N ARG A 45 -12.39 -16.44 23.34
CA ARG A 45 -11.06 -16.32 22.71
C ARG A 45 -11.05 -15.26 21.61
N ARG A 46 -12.09 -15.16 20.77
CA ARG A 46 -12.19 -14.12 19.74
C ARG A 46 -12.31 -12.73 20.36
N TRP A 47 -13.11 -12.60 21.42
CA TRP A 47 -13.27 -11.33 22.15
C TRP A 47 -11.96 -10.85 22.78
N LYS A 48 -11.13 -11.76 23.34
CA LYS A 48 -9.81 -11.39 23.86
C LYS A 48 -8.89 -10.80 22.80
N TRP A 49 -8.80 -11.44 21.62
CA TRP A 49 -7.99 -10.91 20.53
C TRP A 49 -8.52 -9.58 20.02
N PHE A 50 -9.84 -9.42 19.93
CA PHE A 50 -10.45 -8.15 19.56
C PHE A 50 -10.18 -7.03 20.59
N ALA A 51 -10.30 -7.32 21.88
CA ALA A 51 -9.99 -6.37 22.94
C ALA A 51 -8.51 -5.96 22.92
N LEU A 52 -7.62 -6.93 22.70
CA LEU A 52 -6.18 -6.68 22.57
C LEU A 52 -5.88 -5.83 21.34
N ASP A 53 -6.50 -6.13 20.20
CA ASP A 53 -6.40 -5.33 18.98
C ASP A 53 -6.88 -3.90 19.21
N ALA A 54 -8.00 -3.72 19.90
CA ALA A 54 -8.56 -2.41 20.23
C ALA A 54 -7.63 -1.62 21.16
N VAL A 55 -7.10 -2.25 22.22
CA VAL A 55 -6.15 -1.65 23.15
C VAL A 55 -4.86 -1.26 22.43
N ALA A 56 -4.28 -2.15 21.61
CA ALA A 56 -3.07 -1.86 20.86
C ALA A 56 -3.29 -0.74 19.83
N SER A 57 -4.46 -0.73 19.18
CA SER A 57 -4.85 0.35 18.25
C SER A 57 -4.99 1.68 18.98
N LEU A 58 -5.70 1.72 20.11
CA LEU A 58 -5.85 2.92 20.94
C LEU A 58 -4.50 3.44 21.46
N LEU A 59 -3.62 2.54 21.92
CA LEU A 59 -2.30 2.89 22.42
C LEU A 59 -1.43 3.49 21.31
N TRP A 60 -1.41 2.90 20.11
CA TRP A 60 -0.66 3.45 18.98
C TRP A 60 -1.28 4.70 18.40
N SER A 61 -2.61 4.80 18.34
CA SER A 61 -3.30 6.04 17.97
C SER A 61 -2.95 7.16 18.93
N TYR A 62 -2.93 6.91 20.24
CA TYR A 62 -2.48 7.87 21.24
C TYR A 62 -1.00 8.24 21.06
N ALA A 63 -0.11 7.26 20.85
CA ALA A 63 1.31 7.51 20.62
C ALA A 63 1.55 8.39 19.37
N ILE A 64 0.85 8.10 18.26
CA ILE A 64 0.91 8.88 17.02
C ILE A 64 0.35 10.29 17.24
N LEU A 65 -0.82 10.41 17.91
CA LEU A 65 -1.43 11.70 18.19
C LEU A 65 -0.51 12.58 19.04
N ARG A 66 0.12 12.01 20.07
CA ARG A 66 1.04 12.73 20.95
C ARG A 66 2.34 13.12 20.25
N LEU A 67 2.85 12.26 19.36
CA LEU A 67 4.06 12.52 18.60
C LEU A 67 3.85 13.57 17.50
N LEU A 68 2.66 13.64 16.90
CA LEU A 68 2.35 14.55 15.79
C LEU A 68 1.69 15.87 16.21
N VAL A 69 0.82 15.86 17.21
CA VAL A 69 -0.01 17.01 17.61
C VAL A 69 0.49 17.68 18.90
N GLY A 70 1.50 17.09 19.56
CA GLY A 70 2.04 17.57 20.84
C GLY A 70 1.24 17.09 22.05
N ASP A 71 1.36 17.79 23.17
CA ASP A 71 0.69 17.46 24.44
C ASP A 71 -0.83 17.76 24.39
N VAL A 72 -1.57 17.08 23.51
CA VAL A 72 -3.04 17.17 23.39
C VAL A 72 -3.70 16.85 24.73
N ASP A 73 -3.11 15.94 25.49
CA ASP A 73 -3.51 15.60 26.86
C ASP A 73 -3.47 16.84 27.78
N ARG A 74 -2.38 17.62 27.77
CA ARG A 74 -2.30 18.87 28.54
C ARG A 74 -3.31 19.90 28.07
N TRP A 75 -3.50 20.02 26.76
CA TRP A 75 -4.48 20.96 26.22
C TRP A 75 -5.90 20.63 26.69
N VAL A 76 -6.34 19.38 26.58
CA VAL A 76 -7.69 18.95 27.03
C VAL A 76 -7.85 19.11 28.53
N VAL A 77 -6.88 18.69 29.36
CA VAL A 77 -6.98 18.82 30.83
C VAL A 77 -6.97 20.29 31.25
N SER A 78 -6.18 21.15 30.58
CA SER A 78 -6.19 22.58 30.86
C SER A 78 -7.57 23.22 30.60
N ALA A 79 -8.29 22.74 29.58
CA ALA A 79 -9.59 23.26 29.20
C ALA A 79 -10.73 22.73 30.08
N VAL A 80 -10.71 21.44 30.43
CA VAL A 80 -11.83 20.79 31.16
C VAL A 80 -11.64 20.82 32.67
N ALA A 81 -10.40 20.63 33.15
CA ALA A 81 -10.13 20.43 34.57
C ALA A 81 -8.70 20.91 34.94
N PRO A 82 -8.44 22.24 34.93
CA PRO A 82 -7.10 22.81 35.10
C PRO A 82 -6.43 22.42 36.42
N GLY A 83 -7.21 22.18 37.48
CA GLY A 83 -6.72 21.70 38.78
C GLY A 83 -6.03 20.32 38.75
N PHE A 84 -6.17 19.55 37.67
CA PHE A 84 -5.54 18.24 37.51
C PHE A 84 -4.32 18.25 36.57
N GLN A 85 -3.80 19.42 36.18
CA GLN A 85 -2.60 19.49 35.33
C GLN A 85 -1.40 18.78 35.93
N TRP A 86 -1.23 18.86 37.26
CA TRP A 86 -0.16 18.16 37.99
C TRP A 86 -0.17 16.64 37.74
N LEU A 87 -1.35 16.04 37.53
CA LEU A 87 -1.49 14.61 37.28
C LEU A 87 -0.84 14.20 35.94
N LEU A 88 -0.82 15.11 34.96
CA LEU A 88 -0.16 14.89 33.68
C LEU A 88 1.36 14.94 33.78
N ASP A 89 1.94 15.63 34.77
CA ASP A 89 3.39 15.58 34.98
C ASP A 89 3.84 14.20 35.47
N TYR A 90 2.95 13.47 36.14
CA TYR A 90 3.15 12.06 36.53
C TYR A 90 2.75 11.04 35.45
N ARG A 91 2.45 11.45 34.21
CA ARG A 91 2.00 10.55 33.14
C ARG A 91 2.94 9.39 32.85
N PHE A 92 4.26 9.60 33.01
CA PHE A 92 5.23 8.53 32.87
C PHE A 92 4.99 7.42 33.91
N PHE A 93 4.75 7.80 35.18
CA PHE A 93 4.40 6.86 36.24
C PHE A 93 3.03 6.21 36.00
N GLY A 94 2.06 6.93 35.43
CA GLY A 94 0.78 6.34 35.02
C GLY A 94 0.95 5.25 33.95
N ILE A 95 1.74 5.51 32.90
CA ILE A 95 2.05 4.52 31.86
C ILE A 95 2.86 3.36 32.44
N LEU A 96 3.81 3.63 33.33
CA LEU A 96 4.64 2.62 33.99
C LEU A 96 3.78 1.74 34.91
N LEU A 97 2.88 2.32 35.71
CA LEU A 97 1.92 1.58 36.53
C LEU A 97 0.99 0.73 35.66
N LEU A 98 0.44 1.29 34.58
CA LEU A 98 -0.43 0.55 33.66
C LEU A 98 0.33 -0.60 32.99
N THR A 99 1.55 -0.38 32.53
CA THR A 99 2.38 -1.42 31.91
C THR A 99 2.83 -2.46 32.94
N SER A 100 3.13 -2.08 34.19
CA SER A 100 3.40 -3.01 35.29
C SER A 100 2.17 -3.85 35.65
N ILE A 101 0.98 -3.26 35.78
CA ILE A 101 -0.27 -4.00 36.00
C ILE A 101 -0.53 -4.96 34.83
N LEU A 102 -0.33 -4.49 33.60
CA LEU A 102 -0.48 -5.33 32.40
C LEU A 102 0.53 -6.50 32.42
N LEU A 103 1.80 -6.24 32.73
CA LEU A 103 2.85 -7.25 32.82
C LEU A 103 2.58 -8.27 33.94
N ILE A 104 2.05 -7.85 35.09
CA ILE A 104 1.67 -8.74 36.19
C ILE A 104 0.42 -9.57 35.84
N ALA A 105 -0.58 -8.95 35.19
CA ALA A 105 -1.78 -9.63 34.72
C ALA A 105 -1.48 -10.65 33.59
N ILE A 106 -0.38 -10.44 32.87
CA ILE A 106 0.15 -11.36 31.87
C ILE A 106 0.89 -12.51 32.59
N ARG A 107 0.23 -13.66 32.67
CA ARG A 107 0.87 -14.91 33.13
C ARG A 107 2.14 -15.22 32.32
N LYS A 108 3.13 -15.88 32.96
CA LYS A 108 4.45 -16.25 32.38
C LYS A 108 4.38 -16.94 31.00
N ASP A 109 3.27 -17.62 30.69
CA ASP A 109 3.03 -18.28 29.39
C ASP A 109 2.79 -17.31 28.22
N LYS A 110 2.73 -16.00 28.46
CA LYS A 110 2.36 -15.00 27.43
C LYS A 110 3.31 -13.80 27.35
N SER A 111 4.60 -14.03 27.59
CA SER A 111 5.66 -13.02 27.42
C SER A 111 5.72 -12.38 26.01
N TRP A 112 5.10 -13.00 25.00
CA TRP A 112 5.01 -12.47 23.64
C TRP A 112 3.98 -11.31 23.48
N LEU A 113 3.08 -11.10 24.46
CA LEU A 113 2.06 -10.04 24.42
C LEU A 113 2.63 -8.61 24.31
N PRO A 114 3.59 -8.17 25.15
CA PRO A 114 4.19 -6.85 25.00
C PRO A 114 4.89 -6.68 23.65
N LEU A 115 5.55 -7.74 23.14
CA LEU A 115 6.15 -7.74 21.80
C LEU A 115 5.09 -7.58 20.70
N TYR A 116 3.91 -8.19 20.86
CA TYR A 116 2.80 -8.00 19.94
C TYR A 116 2.29 -6.55 19.93
N VAL A 117 2.14 -5.92 21.10
CA VAL A 117 1.66 -4.54 21.21
C VAL A 117 2.69 -3.55 20.64
N SER A 118 3.99 -3.75 20.91
CA SER A 118 5.05 -2.89 20.35
C SER A 118 5.21 -3.06 18.84
N LEU A 119 5.05 -4.27 18.30
CA LEU A 119 5.10 -4.53 16.87
C LEU A 119 3.74 -4.40 16.17
N PHE A 120 2.71 -3.90 16.86
CA PHE A 120 1.34 -3.86 16.34
C PHE A 120 1.21 -3.17 14.97
N PRO A 121 1.84 -2.00 14.69
CA PRO A 121 1.76 -1.36 13.38
C PRO A 121 2.34 -2.24 12.27
N LEU A 122 3.46 -2.91 12.54
CA LEU A 122 4.09 -3.85 11.60
C LEU A 122 3.19 -5.08 11.38
N ILE A 123 2.60 -5.63 12.45
CA ILE A 123 1.68 -6.77 12.36
C ILE A 123 0.43 -6.39 11.54
N VAL A 124 -0.13 -5.19 11.76
CA VAL A 124 -1.27 -4.71 10.97
C VAL A 124 -0.88 -4.62 9.50
N LEU A 125 0.27 -4.00 9.21
CA LEU A 125 0.76 -3.76 7.85
C LEU A 125 1.07 -5.07 7.10
N PHE A 126 1.87 -5.96 7.69
CA PHE A 126 2.38 -7.17 7.04
C PHE A 126 1.49 -8.40 7.19
N TRP A 127 0.58 -8.43 8.17
CA TRP A 127 -0.27 -9.61 8.41
C TRP A 127 -1.76 -9.32 8.26
N LYS A 128 -2.30 -8.32 8.97
CA LYS A 128 -3.76 -8.10 8.97
C LYS A 128 -4.27 -7.58 7.64
N ILE A 129 -3.57 -6.64 7.01
CA ILE A 129 -3.95 -6.12 5.69
C ILE A 129 -3.95 -7.24 4.64
N PRO A 130 -2.88 -8.04 4.45
CA PRO A 130 -2.92 -9.19 3.52
C PRO A 130 -4.01 -10.21 3.84
N ARG A 131 -4.22 -10.53 5.12
CA ARG A 131 -5.29 -11.45 5.54
C ARG A 131 -6.68 -10.89 5.21
N ALA A 132 -6.90 -9.60 5.41
CA ALA A 132 -8.16 -8.93 5.08
C ALA A 132 -8.40 -8.89 3.57
N LEU A 133 -7.35 -8.62 2.78
CA LEU A 133 -7.40 -8.68 1.31
C LEU A 133 -7.76 -10.08 0.82
N LYS A 134 -7.10 -11.11 1.35
CA LYS A 134 -7.42 -12.52 1.04
C LYS A 134 -8.86 -12.87 1.40
N LYS A 135 -9.34 -12.45 2.58
CA LYS A 135 -10.71 -12.73 3.04
C LYS A 135 -11.77 -12.06 2.16
N ARG A 136 -11.50 -10.86 1.65
CA ARG A 136 -12.41 -10.14 0.76
C ARG A 136 -12.41 -10.68 -0.67
N GLY A 137 -11.37 -11.42 -1.08
CA GLY A 137 -11.26 -12.00 -2.42
C GLY A 137 -11.14 -10.97 -3.57
N SER A 138 -11.05 -9.68 -3.26
CA SER A 138 -10.98 -8.61 -4.26
C SER A 138 -9.52 -8.27 -4.60
N TRP A 139 -9.08 -8.73 -5.76
CA TRP A 139 -7.76 -8.38 -6.31
C TRP A 139 -7.63 -6.89 -6.62
N THR A 140 -8.73 -6.21 -6.93
CA THR A 140 -8.76 -4.76 -7.15
C THR A 140 -8.34 -3.99 -5.90
N LEU A 141 -8.81 -4.41 -4.71
CA LEU A 141 -8.36 -3.84 -3.44
C LEU A 141 -6.87 -4.11 -3.19
N ALA A 142 -6.39 -5.32 -3.50
CA ALA A 142 -4.99 -5.65 -3.31
C ALA A 142 -4.08 -4.80 -4.19
N LEU A 143 -4.44 -4.61 -5.47
CA LEU A 143 -3.74 -3.71 -6.38
C LEU A 143 -3.82 -2.26 -5.94
N GLY A 144 -4.96 -1.83 -5.38
CA GLY A 144 -5.09 -0.51 -4.75
C GLY A 144 -4.08 -0.32 -3.62
N VAL A 145 -3.93 -1.28 -2.72
CA VAL A 145 -2.94 -1.24 -1.64
C VAL A 145 -1.51 -1.21 -2.18
N ILE A 146 -1.21 -2.06 -3.17
CA ILE A 146 0.12 -2.06 -3.82
C ILE A 146 0.39 -0.71 -4.47
N HIS A 147 -0.61 -0.09 -5.11
CA HIS A 147 -0.49 1.24 -5.68
C HIS A 147 -0.18 2.29 -4.60
N ILE A 148 -0.88 2.29 -3.47
CA ILE A 148 -0.55 3.20 -2.34
C ILE A 148 0.91 3.00 -1.91
N ILE A 149 1.35 1.76 -1.71
CA ILE A 149 2.72 1.46 -1.25
C ILE A 149 3.74 1.97 -2.26
N VAL A 150 3.57 1.65 -3.54
CA VAL A 150 4.50 2.05 -4.61
C VAL A 150 4.55 3.58 -4.72
N THR A 151 3.40 4.25 -4.74
CA THR A 151 3.33 5.71 -4.82
C THR A 151 3.91 6.37 -3.56
N SER A 152 3.67 5.79 -2.38
CA SER A 152 4.28 6.22 -1.14
C SER A 152 5.80 6.11 -1.19
N MET A 153 6.35 4.99 -1.66
CA MET A 153 7.80 4.80 -1.79
C MET A 153 8.42 5.76 -2.81
N GLN A 154 7.77 5.98 -3.95
CA GLN A 154 8.23 6.95 -4.95
C GLN A 154 8.20 8.39 -4.43
N SER A 155 7.25 8.70 -3.55
CA SER A 155 7.11 10.03 -2.94
C SER A 155 7.85 10.20 -1.62
N PHE A 156 8.49 9.14 -1.10
CA PHE A 156 9.06 9.09 0.25
C PHE A 156 10.09 10.20 0.48
N LYS A 157 11.03 10.40 -0.45
CA LYS A 157 12.04 11.48 -0.36
C LYS A 157 11.39 12.85 -0.21
N TYR A 158 10.39 13.15 -1.04
CA TYR A 158 9.66 14.41 -0.95
C TYR A 158 8.87 14.52 0.34
N ALA A 159 8.17 13.46 0.76
CA ALA A 159 7.37 13.46 1.98
C ALA A 159 8.24 13.70 3.23
N VAL A 160 9.43 13.08 3.29
CA VAL A 160 10.40 13.31 4.36
C VAL A 160 10.90 14.75 4.34
N ILE A 161 11.35 15.26 3.18
CA ILE A 161 11.86 16.64 3.08
C ILE A 161 10.77 17.67 3.39
N ALA A 162 9.58 17.53 2.81
CA ALA A 162 8.47 18.44 3.05
C ALA A 162 8.00 18.37 4.51
N GLY A 163 7.95 17.16 5.08
CA GLY A 163 7.58 16.95 6.48
C GLY A 163 8.57 17.56 7.46
N THR A 164 9.88 17.42 7.22
CA THR A 164 10.90 18.04 8.08
C THR A 164 10.85 19.56 7.97
N VAL A 165 10.79 20.13 6.76
CA VAL A 165 10.67 21.58 6.57
C VAL A 165 9.40 22.11 7.23
N ALA A 166 8.25 21.45 7.03
CA ALA A 166 7.00 21.83 7.67
C ALA A 166 7.11 21.80 9.20
N ALA A 167 7.70 20.74 9.77
CA ALA A 167 7.89 20.62 11.21
C ALA A 167 8.77 21.74 11.78
N PHE A 168 9.87 22.10 11.11
CA PHE A 168 10.70 23.23 11.51
C PHE A 168 9.97 24.57 11.40
N CYS A 169 9.18 24.79 10.34
CA CYS A 169 8.36 26.00 10.20
C CYS A 169 7.28 26.08 11.29
N PHE A 170 6.58 24.98 11.58
CA PHE A 170 5.58 24.93 12.65
C PHE A 170 6.21 25.20 14.01
N LEU A 171 7.36 24.58 14.31
CA LEU A 171 8.10 24.81 15.55
C LEU A 171 8.57 26.26 15.67
N ALA A 172 9.12 26.83 14.59
CA ALA A 172 9.57 28.22 14.56
C ALA A 172 8.40 29.18 14.82
N ILE A 173 7.24 28.97 14.20
CA ILE A 173 6.05 29.79 14.40
C ILE A 173 5.49 29.61 15.82
N ALA A 174 5.47 28.38 16.34
CA ALA A 174 4.94 28.11 17.66
C ALA A 174 5.80 28.74 18.77
N ALA A 175 7.12 28.58 18.69
CA ALA A 175 8.06 28.92 19.77
C ALA A 175 8.69 30.32 19.66
N SER A 176 8.78 30.90 18.45
CA SER A 176 9.45 32.19 18.26
C SER A 176 8.50 33.39 18.39
N SER A 177 9.09 34.53 18.74
CA SER A 177 8.52 35.89 18.67
C SER A 177 9.32 36.81 17.74
N VAL A 178 10.38 36.31 17.10
CA VAL A 178 11.30 37.12 16.29
C VAL A 178 10.75 37.27 14.87
N THR A 179 10.47 38.50 14.45
CA THR A 179 9.81 38.81 13.17
C THR A 179 10.47 38.16 11.94
N PRO A 180 11.79 38.24 11.72
CA PRO A 180 12.45 37.55 10.60
C PRO A 180 12.21 36.03 10.58
N ILE A 181 12.21 35.38 11.75
CA ILE A 181 12.03 33.93 11.86
C ILE A 181 10.58 33.57 11.49
N LEU A 182 9.60 34.31 12.01
CA LEU A 182 8.18 34.12 11.72
C LEU A 182 7.87 34.35 10.23
N ALA A 183 8.43 35.40 9.63
CA ALA A 183 8.26 35.71 8.21
C ALA A 183 8.85 34.60 7.33
N THR A 184 10.09 34.16 7.64
CA THR A 184 10.77 33.08 6.90
C THR A 184 10.00 31.76 7.00
N ALA A 185 9.52 31.41 8.19
CA ALA A 185 8.72 30.20 8.39
C ALA A 185 7.37 30.25 7.64
N SER A 186 6.73 31.43 7.60
CA SER A 186 5.48 31.64 6.84
C SER A 186 5.70 31.46 5.34
N VAL A 187 6.75 32.08 4.79
CA VAL A 187 7.14 31.90 3.39
C VAL A 187 7.50 30.44 3.09
N GLY A 188 8.19 29.76 4.02
CA GLY A 188 8.50 28.33 3.90
C GLY A 188 7.26 27.45 3.80
N LEU A 189 6.26 27.65 4.68
CA LEU A 189 4.99 26.92 4.61
C LEU A 189 4.22 27.21 3.33
N LEU A 190 4.23 28.47 2.90
CA LEU A 190 3.56 28.88 1.66
C LEU A 190 4.21 28.24 0.43
N ALA A 191 5.55 28.22 0.37
CA ALA A 191 6.30 27.55 -0.68
C ALA A 191 6.02 26.03 -0.69
N LEU A 192 5.96 25.39 0.48
CA LEU A 192 5.59 23.97 0.60
C LEU A 192 4.15 23.71 0.11
N TRP A 193 3.21 24.61 0.43
CA TRP A 193 1.83 24.53 -0.06
C TRP A 193 1.77 24.56 -1.59
N PHE A 194 2.40 25.56 -2.22
CA PHE A 194 2.46 25.65 -3.67
C PHE A 194 3.19 24.46 -4.31
N ALA A 195 4.27 23.97 -3.71
CA ALA A 195 4.96 22.78 -4.19
C ALA A 195 4.06 21.53 -4.14
N SER A 196 3.24 21.39 -3.10
CA SER A 196 2.26 20.31 -2.97
C SER A 196 1.14 20.43 -4.00
N LEU A 197 0.62 21.64 -4.24
CA LEU A 197 -0.35 21.91 -5.30
C LEU A 197 0.20 21.58 -6.69
N TYR A 198 1.39 22.07 -7.02
CA TYR A 198 2.05 21.80 -8.30
C TYR A 198 2.26 20.29 -8.51
N LYS A 199 2.70 19.59 -7.46
CA LYS A 199 2.88 18.14 -7.49
C LYS A 199 1.55 17.42 -7.72
N ALA A 200 0.50 17.82 -7.02
CA ALA A 200 -0.85 17.26 -7.17
C ALA A 200 -1.40 17.46 -8.58
N PHE A 201 -1.27 18.68 -9.10
CA PHE A 201 -1.62 19.02 -10.48
C PHE A 201 -0.85 18.13 -11.46
N ARG A 202 0.48 18.01 -11.34
CA ARG A 202 1.29 17.13 -12.20
C ARG A 202 0.89 15.66 -12.10
N TYR A 203 0.43 15.18 -10.94
CA TYR A 203 -0.06 13.81 -10.80
C TYR A 203 -1.43 13.61 -11.44
N ALA A 204 -2.32 14.61 -11.40
CA ALA A 204 -3.62 14.54 -12.07
C ALA A 204 -3.47 14.29 -13.58
N PHE A 205 -2.41 14.81 -14.21
CA PHE A 205 -2.12 14.60 -15.64
C PHE A 205 -1.27 13.35 -15.96
N ALA A 206 -0.88 12.52 -14.98
CA ALA A 206 -0.08 11.32 -15.24
C ALA A 206 -0.65 10.00 -14.66
N PRO A 207 -1.88 9.57 -14.99
CA PRO A 207 -2.53 8.46 -14.30
C PRO A 207 -1.95 7.07 -14.61
N ALA A 208 -1.24 6.90 -15.74
CA ALA A 208 -0.69 5.61 -16.16
C ALA A 208 0.64 5.22 -15.48
N ARG A 209 1.21 6.06 -14.60
CA ARG A 209 2.54 5.80 -13.99
C ARG A 209 2.59 4.47 -13.24
N PHE A 210 1.52 4.10 -12.54
CA PHE A 210 1.47 2.83 -11.82
C PHE A 210 1.52 1.65 -12.79
N VAL A 211 0.68 1.63 -13.84
CA VAL A 211 0.64 0.56 -14.84
C VAL A 211 1.98 0.45 -15.57
N ILE A 212 2.58 1.58 -15.97
CA ILE A 212 3.89 1.62 -16.63
C ILE A 212 4.98 1.07 -15.71
N ALA A 213 4.98 1.43 -14.43
CA ALA A 213 5.94 0.92 -13.45
C ALA A 213 5.78 -0.60 -13.25
N GLN A 214 4.56 -1.12 -13.19
CA GLN A 214 4.29 -2.55 -13.08
C GLN A 214 4.73 -3.32 -14.34
N ARG A 215 4.47 -2.77 -15.53
CA ARG A 215 5.01 -3.31 -16.79
C ARG A 215 6.53 -3.40 -16.74
N GLN A 216 7.21 -2.31 -16.40
CA GLN A 216 8.68 -2.26 -16.35
C GLN A 216 9.26 -3.26 -15.34
N MET A 217 8.63 -3.40 -14.17
CA MET A 217 9.05 -4.36 -13.16
C MET A 217 8.92 -5.80 -13.69
N LEU A 218 7.76 -6.15 -14.24
CA LEU A 218 7.51 -7.49 -14.78
C LEU A 218 8.41 -7.79 -15.97
N SER A 219 8.58 -6.82 -16.88
CA SER A 219 9.45 -6.99 -18.03
C SER A 219 10.90 -7.20 -17.63
N ARG A 220 11.40 -6.43 -16.65
CA ARG A 220 12.76 -6.61 -16.11
C ARG A 220 12.93 -7.96 -15.44
N LEU A 221 11.91 -8.44 -14.74
CA LEU A 221 11.94 -9.76 -14.11
C LEU A 221 12.07 -10.87 -15.15
N LEU A 222 11.17 -10.89 -16.15
CA LEU A 222 11.14 -11.91 -17.21
C LEU A 222 12.37 -11.86 -18.12
N SER A 223 12.90 -10.66 -18.39
CA SER A 223 14.11 -10.49 -19.20
C SER A 223 15.41 -10.53 -18.41
N SER A 224 15.35 -10.73 -17.08
CA SER A 224 16.58 -10.76 -16.28
C SER A 224 17.38 -12.01 -16.60
N LYS A 225 18.69 -11.84 -16.85
CA LYS A 225 19.60 -12.98 -17.06
C LYS A 225 19.55 -13.97 -15.89
N ALA A 226 19.41 -13.47 -14.66
CA ALA A 226 19.29 -14.31 -13.47
C ALA A 226 18.05 -15.21 -13.53
N PHE A 227 16.88 -14.67 -13.87
CA PHE A 227 15.66 -15.46 -13.99
C PHE A 227 15.72 -16.41 -15.20
N LEU A 228 16.22 -15.95 -16.34
CA LEU A 228 16.40 -16.79 -17.53
C LEU A 228 17.35 -17.95 -17.26
N ASN A 229 18.51 -17.70 -16.65
CA ASN A 229 19.46 -18.74 -16.28
C ASN A 229 18.87 -19.73 -15.27
N PHE A 230 18.07 -19.24 -14.32
CA PHE A 230 17.38 -20.10 -13.34
C PHE A 230 16.38 -21.05 -14.02
N VAL A 231 15.72 -20.61 -15.07
CA VAL A 231 14.71 -21.42 -15.79
C VAL A 231 15.33 -22.25 -16.93
N THR A 232 16.52 -21.88 -17.41
CA THR A 232 17.19 -22.59 -18.50
C THR A 232 17.69 -23.95 -18.01
N PRO A 233 17.39 -25.07 -18.71
CA PRO A 233 17.97 -26.37 -18.38
C PRO A 233 19.48 -26.38 -18.64
N ASP A 234 20.26 -27.06 -17.78
CA ASP A 234 21.71 -27.17 -17.97
C ASP A 234 22.03 -27.95 -19.26
N GLU A 235 23.08 -27.52 -19.99
CA GLU A 235 23.44 -28.12 -21.29
C GLU A 235 23.75 -29.62 -21.18
N ALA A 236 24.31 -30.05 -20.05
CA ALA A 236 24.58 -31.46 -19.76
C ALA A 236 23.33 -32.35 -19.80
N TRP A 237 22.13 -31.79 -19.56
CA TRP A 237 20.88 -32.55 -19.59
C TRP A 237 20.37 -32.81 -21.01
N ARG A 238 20.97 -32.18 -22.02
CA ARG A 238 20.61 -32.36 -23.44
C ARG A 238 21.35 -33.51 -24.10
N ASP A 239 22.27 -34.16 -23.40
CA ASP A 239 23.03 -35.27 -23.94
C ASP A 239 22.08 -36.43 -24.36
N PRO A 240 22.08 -36.84 -25.64
CA PRO A 240 21.27 -37.96 -26.12
C PRO A 240 21.64 -39.29 -25.43
N ALA A 241 22.85 -39.43 -24.90
CA ALA A 241 23.29 -40.62 -24.18
C ALA A 241 22.55 -40.82 -22.84
N ILE A 242 21.99 -39.75 -22.25
CA ILE A 242 21.22 -39.86 -21.01
C ILE A 242 19.83 -40.39 -21.33
N VAL A 243 19.59 -41.68 -21.08
CA VAL A 243 18.27 -42.32 -21.31
C VAL A 243 17.30 -42.01 -20.18
N LYS A 244 17.78 -41.92 -18.93
CA LYS A 244 16.97 -41.61 -17.74
C LYS A 244 17.71 -40.64 -16.83
N PHE A 245 16.98 -39.67 -16.29
CA PHE A 245 17.51 -38.77 -15.27
C PHE A 245 17.41 -39.41 -13.89
N ASP A 246 18.42 -39.17 -13.07
CA ASP A 246 18.30 -39.40 -11.63
C ASP A 246 17.19 -38.52 -11.04
N SER A 247 16.57 -39.00 -9.97
CA SER A 247 15.50 -38.33 -9.22
C SER A 247 15.83 -36.88 -8.84
N GLN A 248 17.09 -36.60 -8.48
CA GLN A 248 17.51 -35.25 -8.13
C GLN A 248 17.54 -34.32 -9.35
N VAL A 249 18.10 -34.79 -10.47
CA VAL A 249 18.16 -34.04 -11.72
C VAL A 249 16.75 -33.82 -12.28
N GLY A 250 15.90 -34.85 -12.22
CA GLY A 250 14.51 -34.75 -12.66
C GLY A 250 13.70 -33.72 -11.87
N SER A 251 13.88 -33.67 -10.54
CA SER A 251 13.26 -32.66 -9.67
C SER A 251 13.73 -31.23 -10.01
N GLN A 252 15.02 -31.06 -10.33
CA GLN A 252 15.55 -29.75 -10.76
C GLN A 252 14.95 -29.31 -12.09
N ILE A 253 14.91 -30.20 -13.10
CA ILE A 253 14.30 -29.90 -14.41
C ILE A 253 12.83 -29.50 -14.23
N MET A 254 12.07 -30.29 -13.47
CA MET A 254 10.66 -30.03 -13.17
C MET A 254 10.49 -28.67 -12.47
N THR A 255 11.35 -28.36 -11.50
CA THR A 255 11.32 -27.09 -10.76
C THR A 255 11.62 -25.90 -11.66
N ARG A 256 12.67 -25.97 -12.49
CA ARG A 256 13.03 -24.90 -13.44
C ARG A 256 11.91 -24.67 -14.47
N ALA A 257 11.41 -25.74 -15.08
CA ALA A 257 10.31 -25.69 -16.05
C ALA A 257 9.04 -25.13 -15.43
N GLY A 258 8.70 -25.58 -14.22
CA GLY A 258 7.57 -25.09 -13.45
C GLY A 258 7.66 -23.61 -13.11
N PHE A 259 8.81 -23.12 -12.66
CA PHE A 259 9.01 -21.69 -12.40
C PHE A 259 8.97 -20.85 -13.68
N GLY A 260 9.48 -21.37 -14.80
CA GLY A 260 9.29 -20.75 -16.12
C GLY A 260 7.80 -20.60 -16.45
N LEU A 261 7.07 -21.70 -16.38
CA LEU A 261 5.64 -21.70 -16.65
C LEU A 261 4.84 -20.80 -15.69
N MET A 262 5.25 -20.75 -14.42
CA MET A 262 4.70 -19.83 -13.43
C MET A 262 4.99 -18.37 -13.80
N GLY A 263 6.21 -18.04 -14.23
CA GLY A 263 6.55 -16.70 -14.71
C GLY A 263 5.65 -16.24 -15.85
N TYR A 264 5.39 -17.13 -16.83
CA TYR A 264 4.43 -16.90 -17.91
C TYR A 264 3.00 -16.64 -17.37
N ARG A 265 2.46 -17.54 -16.54
CA ARG A 265 1.08 -17.39 -16.04
C ARG A 265 0.91 -16.21 -15.10
N VAL A 266 1.90 -15.91 -14.25
CA VAL A 266 1.91 -14.73 -13.40
C VAL A 266 1.88 -13.47 -14.26
N SER A 267 2.63 -13.43 -15.36
CA SER A 267 2.61 -12.30 -16.29
C SER A 267 1.22 -12.03 -16.85
N GLN A 268 0.59 -13.08 -17.40
CA GLN A 268 -0.76 -13.00 -17.97
C GLN A 268 -1.81 -12.63 -16.92
N PHE A 269 -1.75 -13.27 -15.73
CA PHE A 269 -2.61 -12.95 -14.60
C PHE A 269 -2.45 -11.49 -14.16
N TRP A 270 -1.22 -11.01 -14.04
CA TRP A 270 -0.94 -9.65 -13.60
C TRP A 270 -1.43 -8.62 -14.61
N ALA A 271 -1.18 -8.84 -15.91
CA ALA A 271 -1.70 -8.00 -16.98
C ALA A 271 -3.24 -7.93 -16.96
N TYR A 272 -3.92 -9.07 -16.75
CA TYR A 272 -5.37 -9.10 -16.60
C TYR A 272 -5.85 -8.32 -15.36
N ARG A 273 -5.25 -8.56 -14.19
CA ARG A 273 -5.65 -7.87 -12.95
C ARG A 273 -5.41 -6.37 -13.01
N LEU A 274 -4.34 -5.93 -13.68
CA LEU A 274 -4.08 -4.51 -13.93
C LEU A 274 -5.14 -3.89 -14.85
N ASP A 275 -5.60 -4.60 -15.88
CA ASP A 275 -6.70 -4.12 -16.73
C ASP A 275 -7.99 -3.95 -15.92
N VAL A 276 -8.36 -4.95 -15.11
CA VAL A 276 -9.52 -4.88 -14.21
C VAL A 276 -9.38 -3.74 -13.21
N TYR A 277 -8.20 -3.54 -12.62
CA TYR A 277 -7.94 -2.46 -11.68
C TYR A 277 -8.08 -1.09 -12.33
N ARG A 278 -7.51 -0.89 -13.52
CA ARG A 278 -7.59 0.36 -14.28
C ARG A 278 -9.04 0.74 -14.60
N ARG A 279 -9.88 -0.24 -14.96
CA ARG A 279 -11.30 -0.03 -15.26
C ARG A 279 -12.15 0.23 -14.00
N SER A 280 -11.59 0.07 -12.81
CA SER A 280 -12.31 0.25 -11.55
C SER A 280 -12.32 1.71 -11.07
N ASN A 281 -13.34 2.08 -10.30
CA ASN A 281 -13.46 3.39 -9.67
C ASN A 281 -12.43 3.63 -8.53
N PHE A 282 -11.50 2.70 -8.29
CA PHE A 282 -10.50 2.88 -7.23
C PHE A 282 -9.59 4.08 -7.49
N ALA A 283 -9.21 4.32 -8.76
CA ALA A 283 -8.40 5.49 -9.10
C ALA A 283 -9.09 6.80 -8.67
N VAL A 284 -10.40 6.90 -8.94
CA VAL A 284 -11.24 8.03 -8.53
C VAL A 284 -11.25 8.21 -7.01
N ILE A 285 -11.45 7.12 -6.25
CA ILE A 285 -11.46 7.17 -4.78
C ILE A 285 -10.11 7.65 -4.24
N PHE A 286 -8.99 7.17 -4.79
CA PHE A 286 -7.65 7.61 -4.38
C PHE A 286 -7.37 9.08 -4.70
N SER A 287 -7.84 9.55 -5.85
CA SER A 287 -7.75 10.95 -6.22
C SER A 287 -8.55 11.85 -5.27
N ALA A 288 -9.78 11.45 -4.94
CA ALA A 288 -10.59 12.17 -3.95
C ALA A 288 -9.90 12.21 -2.57
N LEU A 289 -9.37 11.07 -2.11
CA LEU A 289 -8.64 11.01 -0.85
C LEU A 289 -7.38 11.90 -0.83
N SER A 290 -6.69 11.99 -1.96
CA SER A 290 -5.51 12.85 -2.11
C SER A 290 -5.88 14.34 -2.02
N VAL A 291 -7.00 14.75 -2.64
CA VAL A 291 -7.52 16.12 -2.54
C VAL A 291 -7.93 16.46 -1.10
N VAL A 292 -8.58 15.53 -0.40
CA VAL A 292 -8.89 15.71 1.04
C VAL A 292 -7.60 15.89 1.86
N GLY A 293 -6.56 15.10 1.58
CA GLY A 293 -5.26 15.26 2.21
C GLY A 293 -4.63 16.64 1.97
N LEU A 294 -4.71 17.16 0.74
CA LEU A 294 -4.23 18.50 0.41
C LEU A 294 -5.06 19.59 1.09
N MET A 295 -6.38 19.43 1.18
CA MET A 295 -7.26 20.37 1.89
C MET A 295 -6.89 20.45 3.37
N LEU A 296 -6.63 19.31 4.01
CA LEU A 296 -6.16 19.28 5.41
C LEU A 296 -4.79 19.94 5.55
N GLN A 297 -3.88 19.70 4.61
CA GLN A 297 -2.57 20.35 4.60
C GLN A 297 -2.71 21.88 4.42
N ALA A 298 -3.59 22.35 3.52
CA ALA A 298 -3.88 23.76 3.32
C ALA A 298 -4.37 24.41 4.61
N LEU A 299 -5.36 23.77 5.25
CA LEU A 299 -5.93 24.23 6.52
C LEU A 299 -4.85 24.42 7.57
N ILE A 300 -3.99 23.42 7.78
CA ILE A 300 -2.90 23.48 8.77
C ILE A 300 -1.90 24.56 8.39
N SER A 301 -1.45 24.62 7.13
CA SER A 301 -0.48 25.63 6.68
C SER A 301 -1.01 27.05 6.85
N PHE A 302 -2.23 27.35 6.39
CA PHE A 302 -2.81 28.68 6.52
C PHE A 302 -3.08 29.06 7.98
N THR A 303 -3.42 28.08 8.84
CA THR A 303 -3.54 28.32 10.29
C THR A 303 -2.24 28.88 10.86
N PHE A 304 -1.12 28.21 10.61
CA PHE A 304 0.17 28.64 11.14
C PHE A 304 0.68 29.93 10.48
N ILE A 305 0.45 30.12 9.17
CA ILE A 305 0.79 31.37 8.49
C ILE A 305 0.03 32.56 9.10
N ASN A 306 -1.28 32.42 9.33
CA ASN A 306 -2.09 33.49 9.91
C ASN A 306 -1.67 33.79 11.36
N VAL A 307 -1.34 32.77 12.16
CA VAL A 307 -0.76 32.95 13.50
C VAL A 307 0.56 33.70 13.45
N ALA A 308 1.43 33.37 12.49
CA ALA A 308 2.71 34.05 12.33
C ALA A 308 2.53 35.53 11.95
N ILE A 309 1.60 35.83 11.04
CA ILE A 309 1.25 37.22 10.66
C ILE A 309 0.74 37.99 11.88
N PHE A 310 -0.14 37.38 12.68
CA PHE A 310 -0.65 38.01 13.90
C PHE A 310 0.46 38.26 14.93
N LYS A 311 1.40 37.32 15.10
CA LYS A 311 2.57 37.52 15.98
C LYS A 311 3.51 38.61 15.48
N ILE A 312 3.64 38.80 14.16
CA ILE A 312 4.48 39.86 13.57
C ILE A 312 3.83 41.24 13.74
N ASP A 313 2.55 41.35 13.39
CA ASP A 313 1.78 42.58 13.49
C ASP A 313 0.32 42.26 13.88
N PRO A 314 -0.04 42.37 15.16
CA PRO A 314 -1.40 42.10 15.62
C PRO A 314 -2.46 42.97 14.94
N THR A 315 -2.09 44.17 14.47
CA THR A 315 -3.02 45.11 13.83
C THR A 315 -3.43 44.68 12.41
N GLN A 316 -2.91 43.55 11.92
CA GLN A 316 -3.38 42.94 10.68
C GLN A 316 -4.78 42.32 10.83
N TYR A 317 -5.21 42.03 12.06
CA TYR A 317 -6.48 41.41 12.38
C TYR A 317 -7.27 42.26 13.39
N ASP A 318 -8.58 42.32 13.23
CA ASP A 318 -9.51 42.73 14.27
C ASP A 318 -10.00 41.48 14.99
N THR A 319 -9.82 41.45 16.32
CA THR A 319 -10.08 40.25 17.12
C THR A 319 -11.01 40.57 18.26
N SER A 320 -12.19 39.95 18.27
CA SER A 320 -13.15 40.04 19.37
C SER A 320 -13.12 38.74 20.20
N GLY A 321 -12.12 38.59 21.09
CA GLY A 321 -12.04 37.46 22.02
C GLY A 321 -10.64 36.86 22.19
N SER A 322 -10.56 35.59 22.62
CA SER A 322 -9.29 34.91 22.87
C SER A 322 -8.61 34.47 21.56
N THR A 323 -7.38 34.92 21.35
CA THR A 323 -6.60 34.70 20.12
C THR A 323 -5.75 33.43 20.19
N GLY A 324 -6.41 32.29 20.41
CA GLY A 324 -5.75 30.98 20.44
C GLY A 324 -5.53 30.36 19.05
N TYR A 325 -4.63 29.38 18.95
CA TYR A 325 -4.39 28.59 17.73
C TYR A 325 -5.67 27.96 17.15
N ALA A 326 -6.58 27.51 18.02
CA ALA A 326 -7.87 26.95 17.61
C ALA A 326 -8.76 27.97 16.88
N MET A 327 -8.75 29.23 17.31
CA MET A 327 -9.50 30.30 16.63
C MET A 327 -8.91 30.62 15.27
N PHE A 328 -7.58 30.63 15.14
CA PHE A 328 -6.92 30.76 13.83
C PHE A 328 -7.17 29.56 12.91
N ALA A 329 -7.31 28.35 13.48
CA ALA A 329 -7.68 27.16 12.71
C ALA A 329 -9.10 27.27 12.18
N TYR A 330 -10.04 27.71 13.02
CA TYR A 330 -11.41 27.99 12.62
C TYR A 330 -11.50 29.11 11.58
N TYR A 331 -10.78 30.21 11.77
CA TYR A 331 -10.66 31.29 10.79
C TYR A 331 -10.10 30.80 9.45
N SER A 332 -9.04 29.98 9.47
CA SER A 332 -8.43 29.45 8.25
C SER A 332 -9.35 28.47 7.53
N PHE A 333 -10.11 27.67 8.28
CA PHE A 333 -11.16 26.82 7.72
C PHE A 333 -12.25 27.66 7.04
N ALA A 334 -12.77 28.70 7.71
CA ALA A 334 -13.76 29.60 7.12
C ALA A 334 -13.21 30.32 5.88
N SER A 335 -11.95 30.78 5.94
CA SER A 335 -11.26 31.46 4.83
C SER A 335 -11.12 30.56 3.60
N LEU A 336 -10.89 29.26 3.77
CA LEU A 336 -10.89 28.30 2.65
C LEU A 336 -12.23 28.29 1.91
N PHE A 337 -13.35 28.55 2.59
CA PHE A 337 -14.67 28.62 1.98
C PHE A 337 -15.15 30.05 1.67
N VAL A 338 -14.24 31.04 1.69
CA VAL A 338 -14.57 32.46 1.49
C VAL A 338 -15.66 32.94 2.47
N SER A 339 -15.64 32.40 3.68
CA SER A 339 -16.52 32.80 4.78
C SER A 339 -15.75 33.66 5.77
N GLU A 340 -16.44 34.64 6.35
CA GLU A 340 -15.92 35.45 7.45
C GLU A 340 -16.34 34.86 8.80
N VAL A 341 -15.54 35.14 9.83
CA VAL A 341 -15.81 34.76 11.22
C VAL A 341 -15.76 36.04 12.04
N SER A 342 -16.82 36.35 12.78
CA SER A 342 -16.92 37.58 13.57
C SER A 342 -15.79 37.76 14.60
N ALA A 343 -15.19 36.65 15.06
CA ALA A 343 -14.14 36.68 16.07
C ALA A 343 -12.76 37.12 15.55
N ILE A 344 -12.45 36.90 14.27
CA ILE A 344 -11.18 37.28 13.64
C ILE A 344 -11.48 37.74 12.21
N ALA A 345 -11.28 39.04 11.96
CA ALA A 345 -11.43 39.64 10.64
C ALA A 345 -10.09 40.22 10.14
N PRO A 346 -9.70 40.02 8.87
CA PRO A 346 -8.50 40.64 8.33
C PRO A 346 -8.75 42.12 8.02
N VAL A 347 -7.93 43.01 8.56
CA VAL A 347 -8.07 44.47 8.40
C VAL A 347 -7.08 45.03 7.37
N LYS A 348 -5.85 44.52 7.39
CA LYS A 348 -4.75 45.04 6.55
C LYS A 348 -4.41 44.10 5.39
N GLY A 349 -3.63 44.63 4.45
CA GLY A 349 -3.35 43.99 3.16
C GLY A 349 -2.74 42.60 3.23
N VAL A 350 -1.86 42.30 4.19
CA VAL A 350 -1.21 40.97 4.25
C VAL A 350 -2.19 39.89 4.71
N ALA A 351 -2.95 40.15 5.78
CA ALA A 351 -3.99 39.23 6.26
C ALA A 351 -5.10 39.04 5.21
N ALA A 352 -5.54 40.12 4.56
CA ALA A 352 -6.53 40.06 3.48
C ALA A 352 -6.00 39.23 2.28
N ALA A 353 -4.75 39.43 1.88
CA ALA A 353 -4.13 38.64 0.82
C ALA A 353 -4.08 37.14 1.16
N MET A 354 -3.79 36.78 2.42
CA MET A 354 -3.81 35.38 2.86
C MET A 354 -5.22 34.78 2.88
N GLN A 355 -6.24 35.56 3.27
CA GLN A 355 -7.63 35.12 3.19
C GLN A 355 -8.04 34.83 1.74
N ILE A 356 -7.74 35.75 0.82
CA ILE A 356 -8.01 35.59 -0.61
C ILE A 356 -7.27 34.37 -1.15
N LEU A 357 -6.01 34.17 -0.77
CA LEU A 357 -5.21 33.04 -1.23
C LEU A 357 -5.72 31.70 -0.70
N ALA A 358 -6.21 31.66 0.55
CA ALA A 358 -6.88 30.49 1.10
C ALA A 358 -8.17 30.18 0.33
N GLY A 359 -9.02 31.18 0.08
CA GLY A 359 -10.23 31.02 -0.75
C GLY A 359 -9.91 30.58 -2.18
N PHE A 360 -8.88 31.14 -2.80
CA PHE A 360 -8.43 30.69 -4.13
C PHE A 360 -7.93 29.24 -4.12
N SER A 361 -7.30 28.82 -3.02
CA SER A 361 -6.78 27.46 -2.87
C SER A 361 -7.88 26.40 -2.94
N ILE A 362 -9.08 26.63 -2.39
CA ILE A 362 -10.18 25.66 -2.53
C ILE A 362 -10.65 25.55 -3.97
N ALA A 363 -10.72 26.68 -4.70
CA ALA A 363 -11.13 26.68 -6.10
C ALA A 363 -10.14 25.87 -6.96
N VAL A 364 -8.83 26.02 -6.70
CA VAL A 364 -7.79 25.21 -7.34
C VAL A 364 -7.91 23.73 -6.97
N LEU A 365 -8.17 23.39 -5.70
CA LEU A 365 -8.36 22.01 -5.27
C LEU A 365 -9.59 21.35 -5.91
N LEU A 366 -10.70 22.09 -6.01
CA LEU A 366 -11.92 21.65 -6.70
C LEU A 366 -11.66 21.45 -8.19
N LEU A 367 -10.91 22.36 -8.83
CA LEU A 367 -10.49 22.20 -10.22
C LEU A 367 -9.64 20.94 -10.40
N ILE A 368 -8.65 20.71 -9.54
CA ILE A 368 -7.85 19.47 -9.55
C ILE A 368 -8.74 18.24 -9.40
N LEU A 369 -9.72 18.27 -8.48
CA LEU A 369 -10.66 17.18 -8.29
C LEU A 369 -11.48 16.93 -9.57
N VAL A 370 -12.09 17.95 -10.15
CA VAL A 370 -12.89 17.85 -11.38
C VAL A 370 -12.05 17.33 -12.53
N VAL A 371 -10.86 17.89 -12.75
CA VAL A 371 -9.90 17.44 -13.77
C VAL A 371 -9.57 15.97 -13.55
N THR A 372 -9.26 15.58 -12.32
CA THR A 372 -8.89 14.19 -12.02
C THR A 372 -10.08 13.22 -12.15
N LEU A 373 -11.29 13.64 -11.83
CA LEU A 373 -12.51 12.85 -12.03
C LEU A 373 -12.84 12.71 -13.51
N TYR A 374 -12.79 13.81 -14.26
CA TYR A 374 -13.02 13.84 -15.70
C TYR A 374 -12.02 12.96 -16.44
N PHE A 375 -10.72 13.14 -16.17
CA PHE A 375 -9.69 12.28 -16.72
C PHE A 375 -9.80 10.87 -16.18
N GLY A 376 -10.10 10.64 -14.90
CA GLY A 376 -10.31 9.30 -14.35
C GLY A 376 -11.38 8.51 -15.11
N ILE A 377 -12.53 9.13 -15.38
CA ILE A 377 -13.63 8.51 -16.13
C ILE A 377 -13.24 8.34 -17.61
N ARG A 378 -12.73 9.39 -18.26
CA ARG A 378 -12.38 9.35 -19.70
C ARG A 378 -11.22 8.39 -19.97
N GLN A 379 -10.21 8.38 -19.11
CA GLN A 379 -9.02 7.55 -19.22
C GLN A 379 -9.31 6.08 -18.92
N SER A 380 -10.28 5.77 -18.05
CA SER A 380 -10.77 4.39 -17.93
C SER A 380 -11.27 3.81 -19.26
N LYS A 381 -11.72 4.67 -20.19
CA LYS A 381 -12.24 4.28 -21.51
C LYS A 381 -11.23 4.47 -22.66
N ALA A 382 -10.30 5.42 -22.55
CA ALA A 382 -9.47 5.87 -23.68
C ALA A 382 -7.96 5.82 -23.44
N ASP A 383 -7.48 5.21 -22.35
CA ASP A 383 -6.03 5.14 -22.11
C ASP A 383 -5.33 4.12 -23.02
N GLU A 384 -5.05 4.56 -24.23
CA GLU A 384 -4.24 3.84 -25.21
C GLU A 384 -2.89 3.45 -24.63
N SER A 385 -2.24 4.35 -23.86
CA SER A 385 -0.93 4.06 -23.25
C SER A 385 -0.98 2.92 -22.23
N ALA A 386 -2.05 2.84 -21.43
CA ALA A 386 -2.23 1.74 -20.49
C ALA A 386 -2.65 0.45 -21.22
N ASN A 387 -3.45 0.55 -22.28
CA ASN A 387 -3.79 -0.59 -23.14
C ASN A 387 -2.54 -1.15 -23.82
N GLU A 388 -1.69 -0.30 -24.39
CA GLU A 388 -0.40 -0.66 -24.97
C GLU A 388 0.51 -1.28 -23.92
N ALA A 389 0.60 -0.71 -22.72
CA ALA A 389 1.41 -1.28 -21.64
C ALA A 389 0.92 -2.69 -21.25
N ILE A 390 -0.40 -2.89 -21.13
CA ILE A 390 -0.99 -4.21 -20.83
C ILE A 390 -0.79 -5.18 -22.00
N LYS A 391 -0.99 -4.72 -23.24
CA LYS A 391 -0.76 -5.52 -24.45
C LYS A 391 0.70 -5.96 -24.53
N GLU A 392 1.64 -5.05 -24.31
CA GLU A 392 3.07 -5.34 -24.27
C GLU A 392 3.41 -6.32 -23.15
N MET A 393 2.79 -6.23 -21.96
CA MET A 393 2.98 -7.23 -20.89
C MET A 393 2.53 -8.63 -21.33
N ARG A 394 1.40 -8.73 -22.05
CA ARG A 394 0.92 -10.00 -22.61
C ARG A 394 1.87 -10.51 -23.69
N THR A 395 2.25 -9.65 -24.65
CA THR A 395 3.21 -9.98 -25.70
C THR A 395 4.54 -10.48 -25.13
N ARG A 396 5.11 -9.80 -24.13
CA ARG A 396 6.33 -10.28 -23.45
C ARG A 396 6.13 -11.59 -22.70
N GLY A 397 4.93 -11.82 -22.15
CA GLY A 397 4.55 -13.12 -21.61
C GLY A 397 4.58 -14.20 -22.69
N ASP A 398 4.00 -13.93 -23.85
CA ASP A 398 3.94 -14.88 -24.96
C ASP A 398 5.32 -15.12 -25.61
N GLU A 399 6.14 -14.08 -25.75
CA GLU A 399 7.55 -14.19 -26.14
C GLU A 399 8.32 -15.08 -25.16
N PHE A 400 8.11 -14.89 -23.85
CA PHE A 400 8.71 -15.72 -22.82
C PHE A 400 8.22 -17.17 -22.91
N ALA A 401 6.94 -17.41 -23.19
CA ALA A 401 6.42 -18.75 -23.46
C ALA A 401 7.08 -19.37 -24.71
N GLY A 402 7.36 -18.59 -25.75
CA GLY A 402 8.12 -19.03 -26.92
C GLY A 402 9.59 -19.35 -26.60
N VAL A 403 10.22 -18.60 -25.69
CA VAL A 403 11.55 -18.92 -25.16
C VAL A 403 11.52 -20.25 -24.40
N LEU A 404 10.56 -20.46 -23.49
CA LEU A 404 10.40 -21.73 -22.79
C LEU A 404 10.14 -22.88 -23.74
N SER A 405 9.28 -22.67 -24.73
CA SER A 405 8.93 -23.70 -25.70
C SER A 405 10.16 -24.15 -26.51
N ARG A 406 11.05 -23.22 -26.85
CA ARG A 406 12.35 -23.54 -27.47
C ARG A 406 13.34 -24.19 -26.51
N MET A 407 13.39 -23.76 -25.25
CA MET A 407 14.30 -24.32 -24.24
C MET A 407 14.00 -25.79 -23.91
N TYR A 408 12.71 -26.13 -23.90
CA TYR A 408 12.19 -27.46 -23.58
C TYR A 408 11.71 -28.24 -24.82
N GLU A 409 11.88 -27.69 -26.03
CA GLU A 409 11.47 -28.30 -27.31
C GLU A 409 10.01 -28.82 -27.31
N ARG A 410 9.09 -28.15 -26.61
CA ARG A 410 7.66 -28.50 -26.53
C ARG A 410 6.79 -27.24 -26.50
N PRO A 411 5.57 -27.30 -27.03
CA PRO A 411 4.61 -26.22 -26.80
C PRO A 411 4.27 -26.09 -25.30
N ILE A 412 3.95 -24.87 -24.88
CA ILE A 412 3.75 -24.51 -23.47
C ILE A 412 2.66 -25.34 -22.78
N ASP A 413 1.62 -25.74 -23.52
CA ASP A 413 0.51 -26.55 -23.01
C ASP A 413 0.93 -28.00 -22.73
N GLU A 414 1.83 -28.56 -23.54
CA GLU A 414 2.42 -29.88 -23.29
C GLU A 414 3.37 -29.84 -22.09
N ILE A 415 4.15 -28.76 -21.94
CA ILE A 415 4.99 -28.56 -20.74
C ILE A 415 4.10 -28.55 -19.49
N PHE A 416 2.98 -27.83 -19.52
CA PHE A 416 2.01 -27.83 -18.42
C PHE A 416 1.42 -29.21 -18.15
N ALA A 417 0.94 -29.91 -19.18
CA ALA A 417 0.37 -31.25 -19.06
C ALA A 417 1.39 -32.24 -18.48
N ARG A 418 2.65 -32.16 -18.94
CA ARG A 418 3.73 -33.02 -18.46
C ARG A 418 4.10 -32.73 -17.02
N LEU A 419 4.25 -31.46 -16.63
CA LEU A 419 4.47 -31.09 -15.23
C LEU A 419 3.30 -31.50 -14.32
N SER A 420 2.07 -31.46 -14.86
CA SER A 420 0.88 -31.96 -14.16
C SER A 420 0.94 -33.46 -13.92
N TYR A 421 1.34 -34.22 -14.94
CA TYR A 421 1.52 -35.67 -14.85
C TYR A 421 2.65 -36.06 -13.87
N LEU A 422 3.74 -35.28 -13.85
CA LEU A 422 4.87 -35.50 -12.94
C LEU A 422 4.60 -35.11 -11.48
N GLY A 423 3.44 -34.49 -11.20
CA GLY A 423 3.03 -34.15 -9.84
C GLY A 423 3.76 -32.95 -9.24
N TRP A 424 4.09 -31.93 -10.04
CA TRP A 424 4.77 -30.74 -9.53
C TRP A 424 3.99 -30.02 -8.42
N ASP A 425 4.60 -29.79 -7.26
CA ASP A 425 3.93 -29.32 -6.04
C ASP A 425 3.17 -27.97 -6.18
N LEU A 426 3.57 -27.12 -7.13
CA LEU A 426 2.98 -25.80 -7.32
C LEU A 426 1.86 -25.77 -8.38
N LEU A 427 1.38 -26.93 -8.85
CA LEU A 427 0.23 -27.03 -9.76
C LEU A 427 -1.03 -26.41 -9.16
N GLY A 428 -1.21 -26.44 -7.84
CA GLY A 428 -2.34 -25.77 -7.17
C GLY A 428 -2.33 -24.25 -7.38
N VAL A 429 -1.15 -23.63 -7.36
CA VAL A 429 -0.99 -22.19 -7.65
C VAL A 429 -1.27 -21.93 -9.12
N MET A 430 -0.75 -22.76 -10.02
CA MET A 430 -1.01 -22.65 -11.45
C MET A 430 -2.51 -22.77 -11.79
N GLY A 431 -3.18 -23.77 -11.23
CA GLY A 431 -4.62 -23.95 -11.38
C GLY A 431 -5.42 -22.81 -10.76
N TYR A 432 -4.92 -22.15 -9.70
CA TYR A 432 -5.53 -20.92 -9.19
C TYR A 432 -5.36 -19.75 -10.17
N LEU A 433 -4.14 -19.54 -10.69
CA LEU A 433 -3.86 -18.46 -11.65
C LEU A 433 -4.69 -18.62 -12.93
N SER A 434 -4.70 -19.81 -13.52
CA SER A 434 -5.45 -20.12 -14.75
C SER A 434 -6.95 -19.92 -14.56
N ARG A 435 -7.55 -20.40 -13.45
CA ARG A 435 -8.99 -20.20 -13.17
C ARG A 435 -9.40 -18.73 -13.01
N ASN A 436 -8.44 -17.84 -12.76
CA ASN A 436 -8.70 -16.42 -12.55
C ASN A 436 -8.32 -15.54 -13.76
N ILE A 437 -7.81 -16.14 -14.85
CA ILE A 437 -7.63 -15.47 -16.13
C ILE A 437 -8.85 -15.89 -16.97
N PRO A 438 -9.77 -14.98 -17.33
CA PRO A 438 -10.78 -15.32 -18.31
C PRO A 438 -10.07 -15.69 -19.61
N GLU A 439 -10.51 -16.76 -20.26
CA GLU A 439 -10.06 -17.05 -21.61
C GLU A 439 -10.26 -15.79 -22.45
N PRO A 440 -9.24 -15.34 -23.21
CA PRO A 440 -9.44 -14.22 -24.11
C PRO A 440 -10.66 -14.55 -24.95
N PRO A 441 -11.60 -13.61 -25.15
CA PRO A 441 -12.70 -13.85 -26.07
C PRO A 441 -12.05 -14.30 -27.38
N LEU A 442 -12.37 -15.53 -27.83
CA LEU A 442 -11.90 -16.04 -29.11
C LEU A 442 -12.25 -14.95 -30.11
N ASN A 443 -11.23 -14.26 -30.63
CA ASN A 443 -11.43 -13.11 -31.50
C ASN A 443 -12.30 -13.58 -32.67
N GLY A 444 -13.54 -13.07 -32.73
CA GLY A 444 -14.49 -13.16 -33.84
C GLY A 444 -14.40 -14.41 -34.73
N GLN A 445 -15.16 -15.44 -34.36
CA GLN A 445 -15.95 -16.13 -35.37
C GLN A 445 -17.28 -15.39 -35.54
#